data_AF-A0A1I4M4D1-F1
#
_entry.id   AF-A0A1I4M4D1-F1
#
_cell.length_a   1.000
_cell.length_b   1.000
_cell.length_c   1.000
_cell.angle_alpha   90.00
_cell.angle_beta   90.00
_cell.angle_gamma   90.00
#
_symmetry.space_group_name_H-M   'P 1'
#
loop_
_entity.id
_entity.type
_entity.pdbx_description
1 polymer ?
#
loop_
_entity_poly.entity_id
_entity_poly.type
_entity_poly.pdbx_seq_one_letter_code
_entity_poly.pdbx_strand_id
1 'polypeptide(L)'
;MRSDTFGFLQRSFLGCVSDSDQQEAREAGEKAVQFALGLGCSEGSVTIHRTGNYAVDYKLTPIGKVAGKTKVMPAEFINEAGNHVTEAFKAYARPLIGSSFPNVARLRVPMVAKLAK
;
A
#
# COMPACT_ATOMS: atom_id res chain seq x y z
N MET A 1 -6.94 -24.59 17.30
CA MET A 1 -6.72 -23.41 16.45
C MET A 1 -5.21 -23.21 16.36
N ARG A 2 -4.63 -23.15 15.15
CA ARG A 2 -3.25 -22.72 14.98
C ARG A 2 -3.29 -21.24 14.62
N SER A 3 -2.67 -20.39 15.44
CA SER A 3 -2.66 -18.94 15.27
C SER A 3 -1.24 -18.45 15.51
N ASP A 4 -0.68 -17.77 14.52
CA ASP A 4 0.65 -17.17 14.57
C ASP A 4 0.46 -15.65 14.39
N THR A 5 1.02 -14.83 15.28
CA THR A 5 0.95 -13.36 15.19
C THR A 5 2.19 -12.85 14.48
N PHE A 6 2.03 -12.35 13.27
CA PHE A 6 3.15 -11.73 12.57
C PHE A 6 3.37 -10.29 13.09
N GLY A 7 4.61 -10.01 13.47
CA GLY A 7 5.09 -8.67 13.87
C GLY A 7 6.19 -8.20 12.91
N PHE A 8 7.45 -8.32 13.33
CA PHE A 8 8.61 -7.96 12.49
C PHE A 8 8.63 -8.66 11.13
N LEU A 9 8.15 -9.91 11.08
CA LEU A 9 8.10 -10.68 9.84
C LEU A 9 7.31 -9.97 8.75
N GLN A 10 6.21 -9.29 9.06
CA GLN A 10 5.39 -8.58 8.05
C GLN A 10 6.08 -7.35 7.44
N ARG A 11 7.08 -6.77 8.12
CA ARG A 11 7.69 -5.47 7.77
C ARG A 11 9.20 -5.54 7.48
N SER A 12 9.77 -6.74 7.53
CA SER A 12 11.21 -6.96 7.31
C SER A 12 11.47 -8.22 6.48
N PHE A 13 10.48 -8.69 5.73
CA PHE A 13 10.63 -9.85 4.87
C PHE A 13 11.13 -9.46 3.47
N LEU A 14 12.45 -9.44 3.32
CA LEU A 14 13.14 -9.10 2.07
C LEU A 14 12.72 -9.98 0.86
N GLY A 15 12.18 -11.17 1.11
CA GLY A 15 11.72 -12.08 0.05
C GLY A 15 10.35 -11.73 -0.55
N CYS A 16 9.58 -10.82 0.06
CA CYS A 16 8.27 -10.37 -0.46
C CYS A 16 8.20 -8.85 -0.44
N VAL A 17 8.95 -8.22 -1.33
CA VAL A 17 8.92 -6.77 -1.53
C VAL A 17 8.27 -6.47 -2.87
N SER A 18 7.34 -5.51 -2.86
CA SER A 18 6.75 -4.97 -4.08
C SER A 18 7.81 -4.23 -4.90
N ASP A 19 7.84 -4.48 -6.20
CA ASP A 19 8.70 -3.74 -7.14
C ASP A 19 8.28 -2.26 -7.23
N SER A 20 6.97 -1.99 -7.24
CA SER A 20 6.43 -0.62 -7.21
C SER A 20 6.83 0.12 -5.95
N ASP A 21 6.74 -0.51 -4.77
CA ASP A 21 7.15 0.12 -3.50
C ASP A 21 8.65 0.45 -3.48
N GLN A 22 9.50 -0.46 -3.96
CA GLN A 22 10.95 -0.23 -4.06
C GLN A 22 11.30 0.94 -4.99
N GLN A 23 10.67 0.97 -6.16
CA GLN A 23 10.88 2.03 -7.12
C GLN A 23 10.40 3.38 -6.56
N GLU A 24 9.17 3.41 -6.03
CA GLU A 24 8.58 4.62 -5.49
C GLU A 24 9.37 5.18 -4.30
N ALA A 25 9.89 4.31 -3.42
CA ALA A 25 10.72 4.70 -2.28
C ALA A 25 12.07 5.29 -2.72
N ARG A 26 12.72 4.70 -3.73
CA ARG A 26 13.98 5.23 -4.29
C ARG A 26 13.76 6.59 -4.94
N GLU A 27 12.74 6.70 -5.78
CA GLU A 27 12.41 7.94 -6.49
C GLU A 27 12.02 9.07 -5.53
N ALA A 28 11.27 8.77 -4.47
CA ALA A 28 10.95 9.75 -3.44
C ALA A 28 12.21 10.31 -2.74
N GLY A 29 13.20 9.46 -2.46
CA GLY A 29 14.48 9.87 -1.88
C GLY A 29 15.30 10.75 -2.85
N GLU A 30 15.39 10.36 -4.12
CA GLU A 30 16.06 11.16 -5.15
C GLU A 30 15.40 12.53 -5.32
N LYS A 31 14.07 12.57 -5.35
CA LYS A 31 13.30 13.83 -5.43
C LYS A 31 13.51 14.70 -4.21
N ALA A 32 13.63 14.12 -3.01
CA ALA A 32 13.92 14.89 -1.80
C ALA A 32 15.25 15.65 -1.92
N VAL A 33 16.31 15.00 -2.42
CA VAL A 33 17.62 15.64 -2.65
C VAL A 33 17.52 16.72 -3.73
N GLN A 34 16.82 16.43 -4.84
CA GLN A 34 16.61 17.40 -5.92
C GLN A 34 15.89 18.67 -5.40
N PHE A 35 14.87 18.52 -4.57
CA PHE A 35 14.16 19.64 -3.97
C PHE A 35 15.02 20.42 -2.98
N ALA A 36 15.83 19.73 -2.17
CA ALA A 36 16.73 20.37 -1.22
C ALA A 36 17.83 21.20 -1.91
N LEU A 37 18.41 20.69 -3.00
CA LEU A 37 19.49 21.37 -3.72
C LEU A 37 18.98 22.43 -4.72
N GLY A 38 17.88 22.16 -5.42
CA GLY A 38 17.45 22.93 -6.59
C GLY A 38 16.46 24.06 -6.31
N LEU A 39 15.67 23.98 -5.24
CA LEU A 39 14.58 24.94 -4.98
C LEU A 39 14.81 25.86 -3.77
N GLY A 40 15.94 25.72 -3.08
CA GLY A 40 16.23 26.51 -1.87
C GLY A 40 15.21 26.31 -0.75
N CYS A 41 14.41 25.23 -0.79
CA CYS A 41 13.41 24.94 0.22
C CYS A 41 14.10 24.33 1.46
N SER A 42 13.95 24.99 2.61
CA SER A 42 14.54 24.55 3.88
C SER A 42 13.76 23.46 4.60
N GLU A 43 12.49 23.23 4.23
CA GLU A 43 11.61 22.28 4.92
C GLU A 43 10.48 21.76 4.03
N GLY A 44 10.05 20.52 4.27
CA GLY A 44 8.93 19.89 3.58
C GLY A 44 9.02 18.36 3.59
N SER A 45 7.98 17.70 3.10
CA SER A 45 7.91 16.25 2.92
C SER A 45 7.60 15.93 1.46
N VAL A 46 8.30 14.95 0.90
CA VAL A 46 7.99 14.42 -0.44
C VAL A 46 6.73 13.57 -0.34
N THR A 47 5.74 13.91 -1.15
CA THR A 47 4.44 13.25 -1.19
C THR A 47 4.22 12.63 -2.56
N ILE A 48 3.61 11.44 -2.56
CA ILE A 48 3.31 10.66 -3.77
C ILE A 48 1.84 10.89 -4.12
N HIS A 49 1.60 11.42 -5.33
CA HIS A 49 0.26 11.73 -5.84
C HIS A 49 -0.05 10.81 -7.00
N ARG A 50 -1.11 10.00 -6.88
CA ARG A 50 -1.55 9.15 -7.98
C ARG A 50 -2.20 9.98 -9.09
N THR A 51 -1.85 9.70 -10.34
CA THR A 51 -2.38 10.32 -11.55
C THR A 51 -2.78 9.24 -12.55
N GLY A 52 -3.93 9.41 -13.23
CA GLY A 52 -4.40 8.48 -14.26
C GLY A 52 -4.50 7.00 -13.83
N ASN A 53 -4.12 6.09 -14.75
CA ASN A 53 -4.04 4.64 -14.51
C ASN A 53 -2.73 4.27 -13.79
N TYR A 54 -2.70 4.50 -12.48
CA TYR A 54 -1.55 4.25 -11.60
C TYR A 54 -0.22 4.78 -12.15
N ALA A 55 -0.20 6.07 -12.48
CA ALA A 55 1.04 6.84 -12.53
C ALA A 55 1.19 7.61 -11.21
N VAL A 56 2.42 8.00 -10.88
CA VAL A 56 2.72 8.77 -9.66
C VAL A 56 3.47 10.04 -10.00
N ASP A 57 3.12 11.11 -9.29
CA ASP A 57 3.81 12.40 -9.34
C ASP A 57 4.33 12.75 -7.94
N TYR A 58 5.54 13.30 -7.89
CA TYR A 58 6.24 13.61 -6.65
C TYR A 58 6.20 15.11 -6.39
N LYS A 59 5.61 15.49 -5.26
CA LYS A 59 5.47 16.90 -4.88
C LYS A 59 6.08 17.16 -3.51
N LEU A 60 6.75 18.29 -3.38
CA LEU A 60 7.14 18.82 -2.09
C LEU A 60 5.91 19.45 -1.41
N THR A 61 5.48 18.86 -0.30
CA THR A 61 4.38 19.38 0.51
C THR A 61 4.94 20.04 1.78
N PRO A 62 4.52 21.27 2.12
CA PRO A 62 4.93 21.94 3.35
C PRO A 62 4.62 21.11 4.60
N ILE A 63 5.53 21.09 5.58
CA ILE A 63 5.43 20.22 6.75
C ILE A 63 4.13 20.45 7.53
N GLY A 64 3.69 21.70 7.68
CA GLY A 64 2.43 22.05 8.35
C GLY A 64 1.17 21.50 7.68
N LYS A 65 1.24 21.07 6.42
CA LYS A 65 0.12 20.39 5.74
C LYS A 65 0.05 18.90 6.03
N VAL A 66 1.13 18.29 6.53
CA VAL A 66 1.25 16.84 6.77
C VAL A 66 1.31 16.52 8.27
N ALA A 67 2.03 17.34 9.04
CA ALA A 67 2.22 17.14 10.47
C ALA A 67 0.88 17.07 11.22
N GLY A 68 0.75 16.06 12.09
CA GLY A 68 -0.46 15.84 12.88
C GLY A 68 -1.69 15.37 12.11
N LYS A 69 -1.58 15.12 10.80
CA LYS A 69 -2.69 14.58 10.00
C LYS A 69 -2.52 13.08 9.78
N THR A 70 -3.63 12.36 9.92
CA THR A 70 -3.70 10.92 9.72
C THR A 70 -4.52 10.62 8.48
N LYS A 71 -3.97 9.78 7.58
CA LYS A 71 -4.74 9.21 6.48
C LYS A 71 -5.60 8.06 7.02
N VAL A 72 -6.88 8.33 7.23
CA VAL A 72 -7.85 7.31 7.68
C VAL A 72 -8.22 6.36 6.55
N MET A 73 -8.55 5.12 6.88
CA MET A 73 -9.10 4.17 5.91
C MET A 73 -10.50 4.64 5.50
N PRO A 74 -10.76 4.86 4.19
CA PRO A 74 -12.10 5.22 3.71
C PRO A 74 -13.15 4.17 4.08
N ALA A 75 -14.35 4.62 4.43
CA ALA A 75 -15.44 3.71 4.79
C ALA A 75 -15.84 2.80 3.61
N GLU A 76 -15.75 3.31 2.38
CA GLU A 76 -16.04 2.54 1.16
C GLU A 76 -15.10 1.35 0.92
N PHE A 77 -13.99 1.26 1.66
CA PHE A 77 -13.05 0.15 1.56
C PHE A 77 -13.49 -1.08 2.36
N ILE A 78 -14.47 -0.92 3.25
CA ILE A 78 -14.99 -1.97 4.13
C ILE A 78 -16.42 -2.31 3.68
N ASN A 79 -16.75 -3.60 3.60
CA ASN A 79 -18.10 -4.03 3.24
C ASN A 79 -19.12 -3.70 4.34
N GLU A 80 -20.41 -3.72 4.00
CA GLU A 80 -21.50 -3.41 4.95
C GLU A 80 -21.49 -4.29 6.21
N ALA A 81 -21.07 -5.55 6.09
CA ALA A 81 -20.96 -6.48 7.21
C ALA A 81 -19.70 -6.28 8.08
N GLY A 82 -18.79 -5.38 7.70
CA GLY A 82 -17.60 -5.02 8.48
C GLY A 82 -16.50 -6.10 8.55
N ASN A 83 -16.56 -7.15 7.73
CA ASN A 83 -15.69 -8.31 7.82
C ASN A 83 -14.85 -8.59 6.56
N HIS A 84 -15.03 -7.80 5.50
CA HIS A 84 -14.27 -7.94 4.26
C HIS A 84 -13.98 -6.58 3.61
N VAL A 85 -12.99 -6.58 2.73
CA VAL A 85 -12.65 -5.43 1.89
C VAL A 85 -13.49 -5.39 0.62
N THR A 86 -13.82 -4.19 0.15
CA THR A 86 -14.56 -3.97 -1.09
C THR A 86 -13.66 -4.03 -2.34
N GLU A 87 -14.27 -4.01 -3.53
CA GLU A 87 -13.53 -3.86 -4.79
C GLU A 87 -12.79 -2.52 -4.88
N ALA A 88 -13.31 -1.46 -4.25
CA ALA A 88 -12.64 -0.16 -4.20
C ALA A 88 -11.28 -0.26 -3.48
N PHE A 89 -11.21 -0.99 -2.36
CA PHE A 89 -9.95 -1.26 -1.69
C PHE A 89 -9.00 -2.09 -2.56
N LYS A 90 -9.52 -3.14 -3.23
CA LYS A 90 -8.70 -3.99 -4.10
C LYS A 90 -8.11 -3.16 -5.25
N ALA A 91 -8.90 -2.30 -5.89
CA ALA A 91 -8.43 -1.40 -6.92
C ALA A 91 -7.34 -0.44 -6.39
N TYR A 92 -7.49 0.04 -5.15
CA TYR A 92 -6.50 0.90 -4.50
C TYR A 92 -5.18 0.18 -4.17
N ALA A 93 -5.25 -1.07 -3.69
CA ALA A 93 -4.11 -1.81 -3.13
C ALA A 93 -3.36 -2.67 -4.17
N ARG A 94 -4.06 -3.19 -5.18
CA ARG A 94 -3.50 -4.09 -6.20
C ARG A 94 -2.29 -3.55 -6.97
N PRO A 95 -2.17 -2.25 -7.28
CA PRO A 95 -0.94 -1.75 -7.89
C PRO A 95 0.20 -1.56 -6.86
N LEU A 96 -0.09 -1.41 -5.56
CA LEU A 96 0.95 -1.23 -4.53
C LEU A 96 1.70 -2.52 -4.19
N ILE A 97 1.06 -3.67 -4.35
CA ILE A 97 1.64 -4.98 -3.99
C ILE A 97 2.62 -5.51 -5.04
N GLY A 98 2.75 -4.80 -6.17
CA GLY A 98 3.73 -5.08 -7.21
C GLY A 98 3.31 -6.15 -8.21
N SER A 99 4.12 -6.29 -9.26
CA SER A 99 3.86 -7.19 -10.39
C SER A 99 4.05 -8.67 -10.06
N SER A 100 4.87 -8.97 -9.06
CA SER A 100 5.22 -10.33 -8.64
C SER A 100 4.16 -11.02 -7.78
N PHE A 101 3.06 -10.31 -7.47
CA PHE A 101 2.02 -10.85 -6.61
C PHE A 101 1.36 -12.08 -7.26
N PRO A 102 1.37 -13.25 -6.60
CA PRO A 102 0.92 -14.49 -7.22
C PRO A 102 -0.59 -14.47 -7.49
N ASN A 103 -0.97 -14.89 -8.70
CA ASN A 103 -2.37 -15.19 -9.00
C ASN A 103 -2.77 -16.49 -8.32
N VAL A 104 -3.48 -16.35 -7.19
CA VAL A 104 -4.03 -17.50 -6.46
C VAL A 104 -5.36 -17.92 -7.06
N ALA A 105 -5.53 -19.22 -7.31
CA ALA A 105 -6.78 -19.80 -7.75
C ALA A 105 -7.60 -20.29 -6.55
N ARG A 106 -8.93 -20.18 -6.66
CA ARG A 106 -9.85 -20.83 -5.71
C ARG A 106 -10.42 -22.08 -6.37
N LEU A 107 -10.34 -23.21 -5.68
CA LEU A 107 -11.01 -24.45 -6.09
C LEU A 107 -12.52 -24.19 -6.16
N ARG A 108 -13.10 -24.35 -7.36
CA ARG A 108 -14.55 -24.40 -7.56
C ARG A 108 -15.00 -25.84 -7.36
N VAL A 109 -15.28 -26.20 -6.12
CA VAL A 109 -15.83 -27.51 -5.76
C VAL A 109 -17.13 -27.32 -4.98
N PRO A 110 -18.12 -28.21 -5.14
CA PRO A 110 -19.33 -28.18 -4.32
C PRO A 110 -18.96 -28.34 -2.84
N MET A 111 -19.61 -27.55 -1.98
CA MET A 111 -19.41 -27.64 -0.54
C MET A 111 -19.88 -29.02 -0.06
N VAL A 112 -18.96 -29.81 0.46
CA VAL A 112 -19.25 -31.12 1.07
C VAL A 112 -19.39 -30.97 2.58
N ALA A 113 -20.30 -31.75 3.16
CA ALA A 113 -20.49 -31.80 4.61
C ALA A 113 -19.20 -32.30 5.30
N LYS A 114 -18.86 -31.68 6.43
CA LYS A 114 -17.70 -32.08 7.23
C LYS A 114 -17.93 -33.50 7.76
N LEU A 115 -17.08 -34.45 7.36
CA LEU A 115 -17.25 -35.88 7.71
C LEU A 115 -16.80 -36.23 9.14
N ALA A 116 -16.09 -35.36 9.85
CA ALA A 116 -15.69 -35.59 11.24
C ALA A 116 -15.53 -34.29 12.02
N LYS A 117 -15.71 -34.38 13.35
CA LYS A 117 -15.71 -33.24 14.28
C LYS A 117 -14.34 -32.57 14.37
#